data_AF-A0AAE3FPL5-F1
#
_entry.id   AF-A0AAE3FPL5-F1
#
_cell.length_a   1.000
_cell.length_b   1.000
_cell.length_c   1.000
_cell.angle_alpha   90.00
_cell.angle_beta   90.00
_cell.angle_gamma   90.00
#
_symmetry.space_group_name_H-M   'P 1'
#
loop_
_entity.id
_entity.type
_entity.pdbx_description
1 polymer ?
#
loop_
_entity_poly.entity_id
_entity_poly.type
_entity_poly.pdbx_seq_one_letter_code
_entity_poly.pdbx_strand_id
1 'polypeptide(L)'
;MDFEAPVDAWYVFIAVGIVSVALAGLALGVSTGVPPDAQEGANAIEGATSAEYTASASHEHDAETVIVERSTITMENEHGEAHASFSYGTVVAVNGDERLEDIVNGQSVEAAYEDEFADPHTDATAELFADIQAADADNTGDPIASNGELQARTIPVEEDSTAGIRVRTTNNDEFVRNLADESDEFSAHEVSLPERLELDVTGEQSDIEVTVEGEQFVDAVEVETIDGFWSNLFNSVSCTITRGYWCDEPPEVVPNHQTTDQFDAGEFYGAPDPVEVNLSTIDFDDVEEADQDTVEIWGGTYDLDVEVEGSGFENCSGTVTHSNDWTELCGPDLTLDAFDDPHWHDDRGGVHYVTLVEV
;
A
#
# COMPACT_ATOMS: atom_id res chain seq x y z
N MET A 1 54.55 -82.02 19.25
CA MET A 1 54.23 -80.70 18.67
C MET A 1 52.78 -80.79 18.29
N ASP A 2 51.93 -80.61 19.29
CA ASP A 2 50.48 -80.69 19.12
C ASP A 2 50.06 -79.42 18.38
N PHE A 3 49.77 -79.55 17.10
CA PHE A 3 49.04 -78.55 16.35
C PHE A 3 47.57 -78.67 16.78
N GLU A 4 47.27 -78.19 17.98
CA GLU A 4 45.92 -77.81 18.34
C GLU A 4 45.54 -76.68 17.38
N ALA A 5 44.95 -77.06 16.25
CA ALA A 5 44.32 -76.13 15.33
C ALA A 5 43.39 -75.26 16.18
N PRO A 6 43.66 -73.94 16.32
CA PRO A 6 42.90 -73.13 17.24
C PRO A 6 41.44 -73.20 16.79
N VAL A 7 40.59 -73.72 17.68
CA VAL A 7 39.13 -73.71 17.50
C VAL A 7 38.63 -72.25 17.39
N ASP A 8 39.51 -71.25 17.58
CA ASP A 8 39.28 -69.83 17.32
C ASP A 8 39.34 -69.39 15.85
N ALA A 9 39.91 -70.19 14.93
CA ALA A 9 40.12 -69.72 13.56
C ALA A 9 38.81 -69.43 12.81
N TRP A 10 37.72 -70.16 13.09
CA TRP A 10 36.44 -69.95 12.40
C TRP A 10 35.73 -68.66 12.84
N TYR A 11 35.84 -68.28 14.12
CA TYR A 11 35.31 -67.01 14.62
C TYR A 11 36.01 -65.82 13.96
N VAL A 12 37.31 -65.93 13.69
CA VAL A 12 38.07 -64.89 12.96
C VAL A 12 37.53 -64.73 11.54
N PHE A 13 37.27 -65.82 10.81
CA PHE A 13 36.70 -65.73 9.47
C PHE A 13 35.30 -65.10 9.45
N ILE A 14 34.45 -65.41 10.45
CA ILE A 14 33.14 -64.77 10.58
C ILE A 14 33.28 -63.28 10.88
N ALA A 15 34.14 -62.91 11.83
CA ALA A 15 34.38 -61.51 12.17
C ALA A 15 34.90 -60.71 10.97
N VAL A 16 35.84 -61.26 10.21
CA VAL A 16 36.35 -60.66 8.98
C VAL A 16 35.24 -60.53 7.93
N GLY A 17 34.38 -61.55 7.79
CA GLY A 17 33.23 -61.51 6.89
C GLY A 17 32.26 -60.38 7.22
N ILE A 18 31.89 -60.23 8.50
CA ILE A 18 31.00 -59.17 8.98
C ILE A 18 31.64 -57.79 8.75
N VAL A 19 32.91 -57.61 9.11
CA VAL A 19 33.63 -56.34 8.90
C VAL A 19 33.74 -56.00 7.41
N SER A 20 33.99 -57.00 6.54
CA SER A 20 34.07 -56.79 5.10
C SER A 20 32.73 -56.38 4.50
N VAL A 21 31.62 -57.00 4.94
CA VAL A 21 30.27 -56.61 4.52
C VAL A 21 29.92 -55.21 5.03
N ALA A 22 30.30 -54.86 6.26
CA ALA A 22 30.10 -53.52 6.80
C ALA A 22 30.90 -52.46 6.02
N LEU A 23 32.17 -52.71 5.71
CA LEU A 23 33.00 -51.82 4.90
C LEU A 23 32.50 -51.71 3.45
N ALA A 24 32.02 -52.80 2.86
CA ALA A 24 31.40 -52.79 1.54
C ALA A 24 30.09 -51.99 1.55
N GLY A 25 29.28 -52.11 2.61
CA GLY A 25 28.07 -51.31 2.80
C GLY A 25 28.39 -49.81 2.91
N LEU A 26 29.44 -49.45 3.65
CA LEU A 26 29.92 -48.06 3.71
C LEU A 26 30.45 -47.57 2.37
N ALA A 27 31.25 -48.37 1.66
CA ALA A 27 31.80 -48.00 0.36
C ALA A 27 30.72 -47.81 -0.72
N LEU A 28 29.62 -48.58 -0.63
CA LEU A 28 28.46 -48.45 -1.53
C LEU A 28 27.46 -47.38 -1.07
N GLY A 29 27.51 -46.97 0.20
CA GLY A 29 26.61 -45.97 0.78
C GLY A 29 27.15 -44.54 0.73
N VAL A 30 28.40 -44.33 0.32
CA VAL A 30 28.90 -42.98 0.02
C VAL A 30 28.27 -42.54 -1.30
N SER A 31 27.34 -41.60 -1.20
CA SER A 31 26.72 -40.90 -2.32
C SER A 31 27.82 -40.35 -3.22
N THR A 32 27.94 -40.83 -4.46
CA THR A 32 28.97 -40.39 -5.42
C THR A 32 28.47 -39.34 -6.41
N GLY A 33 27.20 -38.92 -6.30
CA GLY A 33 26.69 -37.83 -7.12
C GLY A 33 27.26 -36.49 -6.67
N VAL A 34 27.07 -35.49 -7.52
CA VAL A 34 27.52 -34.13 -7.27
C VAL A 34 26.37 -33.38 -6.59
N PRO A 35 26.62 -32.54 -5.56
CA PRO A 35 25.59 -31.63 -5.07
C PRO A 35 25.13 -30.70 -6.20
N PRO A 36 23.92 -30.13 -6.11
CA PRO A 36 23.39 -29.23 -7.13
C PRO A 36 24.24 -27.96 -7.24
N ASP A 37 24.24 -27.31 -8.41
CA ASP A 37 25.03 -26.10 -8.66
C ASP A 37 24.23 -24.83 -8.35
N ALA A 38 24.11 -24.51 -7.05
CA ALA A 38 23.42 -23.30 -6.61
C ALA A 38 24.03 -22.00 -7.17
N GLN A 39 25.34 -22.01 -7.51
CA GLN A 39 25.98 -20.82 -8.08
C GLN A 39 25.50 -20.55 -9.51
N GLU A 40 25.31 -21.60 -10.31
CA GLU A 40 24.75 -21.43 -11.65
C GLU A 40 23.28 -21.01 -11.62
N GLY A 41 22.50 -21.52 -10.67
CA GLY A 41 21.14 -21.03 -10.38
C GLY A 41 21.14 -19.53 -10.01
N ALA A 42 22.03 -19.11 -9.12
CA ALA A 42 22.18 -17.69 -8.77
C ALA A 42 22.60 -16.83 -9.98
N ASN A 43 23.52 -17.30 -10.82
CA ASN A 43 23.94 -16.58 -12.03
C ASN A 43 22.77 -16.41 -13.03
N ALA A 44 21.89 -17.40 -13.14
CA ALA A 44 20.70 -17.32 -13.98
C ALA A 44 19.74 -16.23 -13.47
N ILE A 45 19.45 -16.23 -12.17
CA ILE A 45 18.62 -15.19 -11.53
C ILE A 45 19.22 -13.79 -11.74
N GLU A 46 20.51 -13.61 -11.43
CA GLU A 46 21.20 -12.32 -11.63
C GLU A 46 21.17 -11.85 -13.10
N GLY A 47 21.19 -12.80 -14.04
CA GLY A 47 21.05 -12.54 -15.47
C GLY A 47 19.72 -11.86 -15.82
N ALA A 48 18.63 -12.23 -15.14
CA ALA A 48 17.34 -11.55 -15.27
C ALA A 48 17.34 -10.23 -14.49
N THR A 49 17.72 -10.24 -13.21
CA THR A 49 17.63 -9.08 -12.29
C THR A 49 18.49 -7.89 -12.72
N SER A 50 19.58 -8.11 -13.44
CA SER A 50 20.45 -7.04 -13.92
C SER A 50 19.92 -6.29 -15.14
N ALA A 51 18.82 -6.74 -15.75
CA ALA A 51 18.22 -6.07 -16.90
C ALA A 51 17.45 -4.80 -16.51
N GLU A 52 17.50 -3.79 -17.37
CA GLU A 52 16.70 -2.55 -17.26
C GLU A 52 15.37 -2.66 -18.03
N TYR A 53 15.02 -3.87 -18.46
CA TYR A 53 13.85 -4.20 -19.28
C TYR A 53 13.38 -5.61 -18.94
N THR A 54 12.19 -6.01 -19.42
CA THR A 54 11.68 -7.37 -19.21
C THR A 54 12.68 -8.41 -19.71
N ALA A 55 13.20 -9.23 -18.80
CA ALA A 55 14.19 -10.24 -19.10
C ALA A 55 13.85 -11.54 -18.38
N SER A 56 14.14 -12.67 -19.02
CA SER A 56 14.01 -13.98 -18.42
C SER A 56 15.30 -14.78 -18.55
N ALA A 57 15.53 -15.65 -17.59
CA ALA A 57 16.62 -16.61 -17.57
C ALA A 57 16.10 -17.94 -17.02
N SER A 58 16.63 -19.04 -17.54
CA SER A 58 16.32 -20.37 -17.01
C SER A 58 17.56 -21.22 -16.82
N HIS A 59 17.49 -22.16 -15.89
CA HIS A 59 18.57 -23.09 -15.55
C HIS A 59 18.01 -24.46 -15.17
N GLU A 60 18.34 -25.48 -15.96
CA GLU A 60 18.06 -26.87 -15.61
C GLU A 60 18.97 -27.33 -14.47
N HIS A 61 18.42 -27.94 -13.43
CA HIS A 61 19.16 -28.46 -12.28
C HIS A 61 18.64 -29.81 -11.78
N ASP A 62 19.42 -30.45 -10.92
CA ASP A 62 19.12 -31.75 -10.30
C ASP A 62 18.75 -31.64 -8.82
N ALA A 63 18.49 -30.43 -8.32
CA ALA A 63 17.97 -30.20 -6.98
C ALA A 63 16.56 -30.81 -6.83
N GLU A 64 16.35 -31.57 -5.76
CA GLU A 64 15.06 -32.10 -5.34
C GLU A 64 14.27 -31.06 -4.53
N THR A 65 14.99 -30.18 -3.84
CA THR A 65 14.42 -29.12 -3.02
C THR A 65 15.23 -27.85 -3.20
N VAL A 66 14.54 -26.73 -3.32
CA VAL A 66 15.15 -25.40 -3.46
C VAL A 66 14.54 -24.49 -2.40
N ILE A 67 15.38 -23.75 -1.70
CA ILE A 67 14.98 -22.69 -0.78
C ILE A 67 15.47 -21.39 -1.40
N VAL A 68 14.52 -20.51 -1.75
CA VAL A 68 14.82 -19.18 -2.26
C VAL A 68 14.53 -18.18 -1.14
N GLU A 69 15.55 -17.43 -0.78
CA GLU A 69 15.40 -16.23 0.04
C GLU A 69 15.57 -15.00 -0.85
N ARG A 70 15.25 -13.83 -0.31
CA ARG A 70 15.37 -12.54 -0.99
C ARG A 70 16.74 -12.29 -1.68
N SER A 71 17.83 -12.78 -1.08
CA SER A 71 19.19 -12.54 -1.57
C SER A 71 20.04 -13.82 -1.67
N THR A 72 19.46 -14.99 -1.41
CA THR A 72 20.18 -16.26 -1.41
C THR A 72 19.36 -17.38 -2.02
N ILE A 73 20.05 -18.41 -2.51
CA ILE A 73 19.44 -19.65 -2.96
C ILE A 73 20.19 -20.82 -2.35
N THR A 74 19.44 -21.79 -1.82
CA THR A 74 19.95 -23.07 -1.36
C THR A 74 19.29 -24.17 -2.16
N MET A 75 20.10 -25.08 -2.70
CA MET A 75 19.63 -26.22 -3.48
C MET A 75 20.09 -27.51 -2.80
N GLU A 76 19.19 -28.48 -2.68
CA GLU A 76 19.45 -29.78 -2.04
C GLU A 76 19.04 -30.94 -2.97
N ASN A 77 19.84 -32.00 -2.99
CA ASN A 77 19.49 -33.31 -3.56
C ASN A 77 20.03 -34.46 -2.67
N GLU A 78 19.80 -35.72 -3.06
CA GLU A 78 20.31 -36.90 -2.34
C GLU A 78 21.85 -36.98 -2.21
N HIS A 79 22.58 -36.11 -2.92
CA HIS A 79 24.04 -36.05 -2.95
C HIS A 79 24.63 -34.89 -2.15
N GLY A 80 23.83 -33.90 -1.75
CA GLY A 80 24.25 -32.82 -0.85
C GLY A 80 23.46 -31.53 -1.02
N GLU A 81 23.92 -30.51 -0.30
CA GLU A 81 23.38 -29.16 -0.29
C GLU A 81 24.43 -28.19 -0.83
N ALA A 82 23.99 -27.21 -1.62
CA ALA A 82 24.79 -26.09 -2.08
C ALA A 82 24.04 -24.78 -1.84
N HIS A 83 24.78 -23.73 -1.51
CA HIS A 83 24.22 -22.40 -1.27
C HIS A 83 24.94 -21.34 -2.10
N ALA A 84 24.23 -20.32 -2.53
CA ALA A 84 24.77 -19.16 -3.24
C ALA A 84 24.01 -17.88 -2.85
N SER A 85 24.64 -16.73 -3.06
CA SER A 85 24.04 -15.41 -2.81
C SER A 85 23.99 -14.60 -4.10
N PHE A 86 22.96 -13.78 -4.26
CA PHE A 86 22.85 -12.82 -5.35
C PHE A 86 23.57 -11.52 -5.00
N SER A 87 24.13 -10.86 -6.01
CA SER A 87 24.84 -9.59 -5.91
C SER A 87 23.94 -8.40 -6.24
N TYR A 88 22.82 -8.64 -6.92
CA TYR A 88 21.93 -7.61 -7.45
C TYR A 88 20.47 -7.94 -7.17
N GLY A 89 19.74 -6.94 -6.66
CA GLY A 89 18.30 -6.97 -6.45
C GLY A 89 17.82 -7.92 -5.36
N THR A 90 16.51 -7.88 -5.14
CA THR A 90 15.75 -8.88 -4.39
C THR A 90 14.92 -9.70 -5.37
N VAL A 91 14.64 -10.95 -5.00
CA VAL A 91 13.83 -11.89 -5.77
C VAL A 91 12.68 -12.38 -4.92
N VAL A 92 11.58 -12.75 -5.57
CA VAL A 92 10.38 -13.32 -4.94
C VAL A 92 10.12 -14.68 -5.56
N ALA A 93 10.01 -15.71 -4.72
CA ALA A 93 9.60 -17.04 -5.16
C ALA A 93 8.07 -17.09 -5.29
N VAL A 94 7.58 -17.50 -6.46
CA VAL A 94 6.15 -17.42 -6.82
C VAL A 94 5.45 -18.77 -6.88
N ASN A 95 6.14 -19.84 -6.46
CA ASN A 95 5.59 -21.19 -6.50
C ASN A 95 4.24 -21.28 -5.77
N GLY A 96 3.24 -21.87 -6.42
CA GLY A 96 1.89 -22.01 -5.91
C GLY A 96 0.95 -20.86 -6.24
N ASP A 97 1.44 -19.77 -6.85
CA ASP A 97 0.62 -18.69 -7.41
C ASP A 97 0.53 -18.82 -8.93
N GLU A 98 -0.61 -19.32 -9.41
CA GLU A 98 -0.82 -19.62 -10.84
C GLU A 98 -0.66 -18.37 -11.73
N ARG A 99 -1.03 -17.16 -11.25
CA ARG A 99 -0.96 -15.92 -12.04
C ARG A 99 0.47 -15.45 -12.19
N LEU A 100 1.22 -15.44 -11.09
CA LEU A 100 2.62 -15.03 -11.08
C LEU A 100 3.50 -16.06 -11.80
N GLU A 101 3.21 -17.37 -11.67
CA GLU A 101 3.85 -18.43 -12.46
C GLU A 101 3.63 -18.22 -13.96
N ASP A 102 2.41 -17.89 -14.40
CA ASP A 102 2.14 -17.60 -15.82
C ASP A 102 2.97 -16.40 -16.33
N ILE A 103 3.16 -15.37 -15.49
CA ILE A 103 4.01 -14.21 -15.81
C ILE A 103 5.46 -14.67 -15.99
N VAL A 104 6.02 -15.43 -15.04
CA VAL A 104 7.37 -16.01 -15.16
C VAL A 104 7.52 -16.78 -16.48
N ASN A 105 6.52 -17.59 -16.82
CA ASN A 105 6.51 -18.44 -18.00
C ASN A 105 6.28 -17.72 -19.34
N GLY A 106 5.93 -16.45 -19.36
CA GLY A 106 5.74 -15.76 -20.64
C GLY A 106 4.70 -14.65 -20.65
N GLN A 107 3.63 -14.81 -19.87
CA GLN A 107 2.47 -13.94 -19.89
C GLN A 107 2.87 -12.50 -19.55
N SER A 108 2.22 -11.53 -20.21
CA SER A 108 2.36 -10.13 -19.82
C SER A 108 1.51 -9.84 -18.59
N VAL A 109 1.91 -8.84 -17.80
CA VAL A 109 1.16 -8.45 -16.59
C VAL A 109 -0.27 -8.06 -16.95
N GLU A 110 -0.44 -7.31 -18.04
CA GLU A 110 -1.74 -6.84 -18.53
C GLU A 110 -2.65 -7.98 -18.98
N ALA A 111 -2.09 -9.12 -19.37
CA ALA A 111 -2.87 -10.30 -19.72
C ALA A 111 -3.22 -11.14 -18.47
N ALA A 112 -2.32 -11.20 -17.48
CA ALA A 112 -2.55 -11.90 -16.22
C ALA A 112 -3.55 -11.16 -15.30
N TYR A 113 -3.62 -9.83 -15.44
CA TYR A 113 -4.51 -8.93 -14.68
C TYR A 113 -5.50 -8.20 -15.60
N GLU A 114 -5.94 -8.84 -16.71
CA GLU A 114 -6.82 -8.21 -17.71
C GLU A 114 -8.14 -7.71 -17.10
N ASP A 115 -8.71 -8.46 -16.16
CA ASP A 115 -9.98 -8.12 -15.51
C ASP A 115 -9.82 -6.89 -14.59
N GLU A 116 -8.71 -6.80 -13.86
CA GLU A 116 -8.38 -5.66 -12.99
C GLU A 116 -8.06 -4.41 -13.80
N PHE A 117 -7.27 -4.52 -14.88
CA PHE A 117 -7.01 -3.39 -15.79
C PHE A 117 -8.28 -2.93 -16.52
N ALA A 118 -9.30 -3.78 -16.63
CA ALA A 118 -10.57 -3.43 -17.23
C ALA A 118 -11.57 -2.82 -16.22
N ASP A 119 -11.31 -2.96 -14.91
CA ASP A 119 -12.17 -2.44 -13.84
C ASP A 119 -11.65 -1.06 -13.38
N PRO A 120 -12.39 0.03 -13.64
CA PRO A 120 -11.96 1.38 -13.23
C PRO A 120 -11.89 1.59 -11.71
N HIS A 121 -12.37 0.63 -10.91
CA HIS A 121 -12.33 0.67 -9.45
C HIS A 121 -11.23 -0.18 -8.83
N THR A 122 -10.40 -0.85 -9.65
CA THR A 122 -9.33 -1.75 -9.18
C THR A 122 -7.97 -1.27 -9.73
N ASP A 123 -6.93 -1.24 -8.88
CA ASP A 123 -5.57 -0.95 -9.30
C ASP A 123 -4.94 -2.29 -9.59
N ALA A 124 -4.80 -2.60 -10.87
CA ALA A 124 -4.19 -3.85 -11.28
C ALA A 124 -2.74 -3.99 -10.80
N THR A 125 -2.03 -2.87 -10.65
CA THR A 125 -0.65 -2.82 -10.13
C THR A 125 -0.63 -3.07 -8.62
N ALA A 126 -1.57 -2.49 -7.88
CA ALA A 126 -1.76 -2.77 -6.45
C ALA A 126 -2.07 -4.26 -6.20
N GLU A 127 -2.99 -4.83 -6.97
CA GLU A 127 -3.34 -6.26 -6.89
C GLU A 127 -2.14 -7.15 -7.23
N LEU A 128 -1.39 -6.81 -8.28
CA LEU A 128 -0.12 -7.48 -8.60
C LEU A 128 0.86 -7.46 -7.42
N PHE A 129 1.03 -6.30 -6.78
CA PHE A 129 1.94 -6.18 -5.63
C PHE A 129 1.43 -6.89 -4.38
N ALA A 130 0.12 -6.95 -4.18
CA ALA A 130 -0.49 -7.77 -3.12
C ALA A 130 -0.20 -9.25 -3.33
N ASP A 131 -0.34 -9.76 -4.56
CA ASP A 131 -0.01 -11.15 -4.91
C ASP A 131 1.49 -11.42 -4.73
N ILE A 132 2.37 -10.51 -5.15
CA ILE A 132 3.83 -10.62 -4.95
C ILE A 132 4.17 -10.66 -3.45
N GLN A 133 3.55 -9.80 -2.64
CA GLN A 133 3.77 -9.78 -1.19
C GLN A 133 3.29 -11.07 -0.53
N ALA A 134 2.13 -11.59 -0.94
CA ALA A 134 1.61 -12.87 -0.47
C ALA A 134 2.57 -14.01 -0.84
N ALA A 135 3.06 -14.04 -2.08
CA ALA A 135 4.03 -15.03 -2.54
C ALA A 135 5.37 -14.96 -1.78
N ASP A 136 5.93 -13.76 -1.52
CA ASP A 136 7.13 -13.63 -0.67
C ASP A 136 6.84 -14.15 0.75
N ALA A 137 5.71 -13.79 1.35
CA ALA A 137 5.36 -14.24 2.69
C ALA A 137 5.19 -15.77 2.80
N ASP A 138 4.64 -16.40 1.75
CA ASP A 138 4.35 -17.84 1.71
C ASP A 138 5.54 -18.70 1.31
N ASN A 139 6.49 -18.17 0.52
CA ASN A 139 7.59 -18.98 -0.05
C ASN A 139 8.98 -18.62 0.46
N THR A 140 9.21 -17.40 0.99
CA THR A 140 10.57 -16.95 1.31
C THR A 140 11.20 -17.78 2.43
N GLY A 141 12.33 -18.41 2.14
CA GLY A 141 13.05 -19.27 3.09
C GLY A 141 12.39 -20.64 3.34
N ASP A 142 11.26 -20.95 2.71
CA ASP A 142 10.61 -22.24 2.83
C ASP A 142 11.12 -23.24 1.76
N PRO A 143 11.21 -24.55 2.09
CA PRO A 143 11.66 -25.54 1.11
C PRO A 143 10.59 -25.83 0.05
N ILE A 144 10.93 -25.56 -1.20
CA ILE A 144 10.08 -25.78 -2.38
C ILE A 144 10.53 -27.04 -3.11
N ALA A 145 9.58 -27.92 -3.43
CA ALA A 145 9.88 -29.11 -4.23
C ALA A 145 10.10 -28.71 -5.69
N SER A 146 11.29 -28.98 -6.22
CA SER A 146 11.66 -28.51 -7.55
C SER A 146 11.13 -29.42 -8.67
N ASN A 147 10.86 -28.82 -9.82
CA ASN A 147 10.49 -29.54 -11.04
C ASN A 147 11.71 -29.87 -11.95
N GLY A 148 12.91 -29.43 -11.55
CA GLY A 148 14.18 -29.59 -12.26
C GLY A 148 14.55 -28.41 -13.18
N GLU A 149 13.76 -27.34 -13.20
CA GLU A 149 14.04 -26.11 -13.94
C GLU A 149 13.77 -24.90 -13.06
N LEU A 150 14.80 -24.07 -12.87
CA LEU A 150 14.67 -22.75 -12.30
C LEU A 150 14.40 -21.76 -13.42
N GLN A 151 13.35 -20.96 -13.28
CA GLN A 151 13.06 -19.82 -14.15
C GLN A 151 13.01 -18.53 -13.34
N ALA A 152 13.66 -17.49 -13.86
CA ALA A 152 13.61 -16.16 -13.29
C ALA A 152 13.14 -15.18 -14.36
N ARG A 153 12.27 -14.25 -13.97
CA ARG A 153 11.80 -13.17 -14.85
C ARG A 153 11.76 -11.86 -14.10
N THR A 154 12.40 -10.86 -14.67
CA THR A 154 12.29 -9.47 -14.20
C THR A 154 11.24 -8.75 -15.02
N ILE A 155 10.30 -8.09 -14.35
CA ILE A 155 9.26 -7.26 -14.96
C ILE A 155 9.44 -5.81 -14.51
N PRO A 156 9.42 -4.84 -15.44
CA PRO A 156 9.16 -3.45 -15.10
C PRO A 156 7.67 -3.30 -14.84
N VAL A 157 7.34 -2.69 -13.71
CA VAL A 157 5.99 -2.34 -13.31
C VAL A 157 5.96 -0.83 -13.19
N GLU A 158 5.23 -0.19 -14.09
CA GLU A 158 4.94 1.23 -14.02
C GLU A 158 3.72 1.41 -13.10
N GLU A 159 3.68 2.48 -12.33
CA GLU A 159 2.47 2.83 -11.59
C GLU A 159 1.30 2.96 -12.57
N ASP A 160 0.14 2.41 -12.21
CA ASP A 160 -1.03 2.52 -13.07
C ASP A 160 -1.42 4.00 -13.22
N SER A 161 -1.73 4.39 -14.46
CA SER A 161 -2.29 5.70 -14.76
C SER A 161 -3.74 5.86 -14.27
N THR A 162 -4.35 4.79 -13.74
CA THR A 162 -5.67 4.82 -13.15
C THR A 162 -5.73 5.91 -12.10
N ALA A 163 -6.69 6.81 -12.28
CA ALA A 163 -6.81 7.93 -11.39
C ALA A 163 -7.57 7.56 -10.13
N GLY A 164 -7.00 7.92 -9.00
CA GLY A 164 -7.71 7.97 -7.75
C GLY A 164 -7.80 9.37 -7.21
N ILE A 165 -8.79 9.57 -6.35
CA ILE A 165 -8.99 10.79 -5.59
C ILE A 165 -9.18 10.40 -4.14
N ARG A 166 -8.25 10.85 -3.32
CA ARG A 166 -8.40 10.83 -1.87
C ARG A 166 -8.57 12.26 -1.38
N VAL A 167 -9.36 12.40 -0.33
CA VAL A 167 -9.60 13.68 0.32
C VAL A 167 -9.31 13.56 1.80
N ARG A 168 -8.75 14.62 2.38
CA ARG A 168 -8.66 14.76 3.84
C ARG A 168 -9.07 16.15 4.22
N THR A 169 -9.55 16.31 5.44
CA THR A 169 -9.78 17.63 6.00
C THR A 169 -8.70 17.94 7.00
N THR A 170 -8.19 19.17 7.04
CA THR A 170 -7.32 19.61 8.13
C THR A 170 -8.16 20.33 9.17
N ASN A 171 -7.83 20.13 10.45
CA ASN A 171 -8.53 20.82 11.54
C ASN A 171 -7.97 22.23 11.72
N ASN A 172 -8.81 23.20 12.09
CA ASN A 172 -8.35 24.51 12.53
C ASN A 172 -7.75 24.43 13.94
N ASP A 173 -6.53 23.93 13.99
CA ASP A 173 -5.73 23.73 15.19
C ASP A 173 -5.56 25.00 16.03
N GLU A 174 -5.50 26.17 15.39
CA GLU A 174 -5.38 27.45 16.10
C GLU A 174 -6.69 27.78 16.83
N PHE A 175 -7.83 27.64 16.16
CA PHE A 175 -9.14 27.83 16.77
C PHE A 175 -9.37 26.85 17.92
N VAL A 176 -9.07 25.56 17.71
CA VAL A 176 -9.26 24.53 18.74
C VAL A 176 -8.38 24.81 19.97
N ARG A 177 -7.12 25.23 19.78
CA ARG A 177 -6.25 25.65 20.89
C ARG A 177 -6.81 26.87 21.62
N ASN A 178 -7.25 27.89 20.89
CA ASN A 178 -7.83 29.10 21.49
C ASN A 178 -9.11 28.78 22.28
N LEU A 179 -9.95 27.86 21.80
CA LEU A 179 -11.16 27.42 22.50
C LEU A 179 -10.82 26.65 23.78
N ALA A 180 -9.83 25.75 23.73
CA ALA A 180 -9.40 24.96 24.87
C ALA A 180 -8.71 25.78 25.97
N ASP A 181 -7.99 26.84 25.60
CA ASP A 181 -7.34 27.74 26.56
C ASP A 181 -8.35 28.59 27.35
N GLU A 182 -9.55 28.82 26.81
CA GLU A 182 -10.58 29.67 27.40
C GLU A 182 -11.63 28.89 28.20
N SER A 183 -11.77 27.58 27.99
CA SER A 183 -12.76 26.77 28.72
C SER A 183 -12.18 25.44 29.21
N ASP A 184 -12.14 25.29 30.54
CA ASP A 184 -11.79 24.04 31.21
C ASP A 184 -12.79 22.89 30.91
N GLU A 185 -13.97 23.19 30.34
CA GLU A 185 -14.98 22.20 29.96
C GLU A 185 -14.77 21.62 28.56
N PHE A 186 -14.05 22.30 27.68
CA PHE A 186 -13.77 21.78 26.34
C PHE A 186 -12.44 21.07 26.29
N SER A 187 -12.48 19.76 26.08
CA SER A 187 -11.28 19.04 25.70
C SER A 187 -10.99 19.30 24.22
N ALA A 188 -9.77 19.72 23.88
CA ALA A 188 -9.33 19.95 22.50
C ALA A 188 -9.52 18.74 21.55
N HIS A 189 -9.85 17.57 22.09
CA HIS A 189 -10.04 16.33 21.34
C HIS A 189 -11.49 16.13 20.87
N GLU A 190 -12.46 16.94 21.32
CA GLU A 190 -13.89 16.76 21.02
C GLU A 190 -14.42 17.70 19.94
N VAL A 191 -13.63 18.70 19.50
CA VAL A 191 -14.03 19.68 18.48
C VAL A 191 -13.15 19.55 17.24
N SER A 192 -13.77 19.18 16.12
CA SER A 192 -13.12 19.13 14.81
C SER A 192 -13.79 20.15 13.89
N LEU A 193 -13.10 21.23 13.58
CA LEU A 193 -13.55 22.27 12.66
C LEU A 193 -12.69 22.20 11.40
N PRO A 194 -13.18 21.57 10.33
CA PRO A 194 -12.43 21.43 9.09
C PRO A 194 -12.14 22.81 8.50
N GLU A 195 -10.87 23.17 8.38
CA GLU A 195 -10.40 24.44 7.81
C GLU A 195 -10.24 24.33 6.29
N ARG A 196 -9.51 23.28 5.87
CA ARG A 196 -9.19 23.00 4.48
C ARG A 196 -9.56 21.56 4.14
N LEU A 197 -10.14 21.36 2.98
CA LEU A 197 -10.21 20.07 2.31
C LEU A 197 -9.00 19.97 1.39
N GLU A 198 -8.13 19.02 1.63
CA GLU A 198 -7.04 18.69 0.73
C GLU A 198 -7.48 17.55 -0.18
N LEU A 199 -7.31 17.73 -1.48
CA LEU A 199 -7.50 16.71 -2.48
C LEU A 199 -6.14 16.25 -2.99
N ASP A 200 -5.95 14.94 -3.01
CA ASP A 200 -4.80 14.33 -3.65
C ASP A 200 -5.31 13.42 -4.77
N VAL A 201 -4.89 13.77 -5.98
CA VAL A 201 -5.34 13.20 -7.23
C VAL A 201 -4.16 12.47 -7.86
N THR A 202 -4.31 11.17 -8.08
CA THR A 202 -3.32 10.37 -8.79
C THR A 202 -3.78 10.11 -10.23
N GLY A 203 -2.86 9.62 -11.07
CA GLY A 203 -3.15 9.29 -12.46
C GLY A 203 -3.28 10.48 -13.42
N GLU A 204 -3.52 10.19 -14.71
CA GLU A 204 -3.71 11.23 -15.72
C GLU A 204 -5.20 11.61 -15.82
N GLN A 205 -5.58 12.77 -15.27
CA GLN A 205 -6.95 13.28 -15.37
C GLN A 205 -7.06 14.64 -16.03
N SER A 206 -8.17 14.82 -16.75
CA SER A 206 -8.64 16.12 -17.21
C SER A 206 -9.98 16.46 -16.57
N ASP A 207 -10.13 17.71 -16.17
CA ASP A 207 -11.37 18.36 -15.71
C ASP A 207 -12.00 17.65 -14.50
N ILE A 208 -11.72 18.15 -13.29
CA ILE A 208 -12.26 17.62 -12.02
C ILE A 208 -13.17 18.68 -11.41
N GLU A 209 -14.45 18.34 -11.23
CA GLU A 209 -15.43 19.13 -10.49
C GLU A 209 -15.63 18.52 -9.10
N VAL A 210 -15.42 19.33 -8.06
CA VAL A 210 -15.55 18.90 -6.67
C VAL A 210 -16.74 19.61 -6.05
N THR A 211 -17.72 18.84 -5.61
CA THR A 211 -18.86 19.32 -4.83
C THR A 211 -18.70 18.84 -3.40
N VAL A 212 -18.71 19.76 -2.44
CA VAL A 212 -18.63 19.44 -1.01
C VAL A 212 -19.95 19.83 -0.36
N GLU A 213 -20.65 18.84 0.17
CA GLU A 213 -21.87 19.00 0.96
C GLU A 213 -21.55 18.65 2.42
N GLY A 214 -22.01 19.47 3.36
CA GLY A 214 -21.85 19.20 4.78
C GLY A 214 -23.14 19.48 5.53
N GLU A 215 -23.59 18.53 6.33
CA GLU A 215 -24.64 18.77 7.32
C GLU A 215 -24.00 19.39 8.57
N GLN A 216 -24.39 20.63 8.90
CA GLN A 216 -23.89 21.25 10.14
C GLN A 216 -24.65 20.65 11.33
N PHE A 217 -23.95 19.90 12.19
CA PHE A 217 -24.51 19.51 13.48
C PHE A 217 -24.53 20.71 14.42
N VAL A 218 -25.74 21.02 14.88
CA VAL A 218 -26.03 22.13 15.77
C VAL A 218 -26.15 21.58 17.18
N ASP A 219 -25.16 21.84 18.02
CA ASP A 219 -25.42 21.89 19.46
C ASP A 219 -25.13 23.32 19.92
N ALA A 220 -26.16 23.99 20.42
CA ALA A 220 -26.05 25.36 20.87
C ALA A 220 -25.27 25.37 22.18
N VAL A 221 -24.04 25.86 22.14
CA VAL A 221 -23.27 26.12 23.36
C VAL A 221 -23.70 27.49 23.91
N GLU A 222 -24.47 27.47 25.00
CA GLU A 222 -24.79 28.70 25.75
C GLU A 222 -23.54 29.16 26.53
N VAL A 223 -22.82 30.15 26.00
CA VAL A 223 -21.71 30.79 26.71
C VAL A 223 -22.26 31.93 27.57
N GLU A 224 -22.42 31.70 28.88
CA GLU A 224 -22.75 32.78 29.80
C GLU A 224 -21.50 33.64 30.06
N THR A 225 -21.53 34.88 29.56
CA THR A 225 -20.55 35.98 29.70
C THR A 225 -19.37 36.01 28.71
N ILE A 226 -19.45 36.96 27.77
CA ILE A 226 -18.40 37.30 26.79
C ILE A 226 -17.55 38.43 27.37
N ASP A 227 -16.50 38.09 28.11
CA ASP A 227 -15.50 39.07 28.54
C ASP A 227 -14.38 39.21 27.49
N GLY A 228 -14.57 40.15 26.55
CA GLY A 228 -13.51 40.89 25.83
C GLY A 228 -12.61 40.19 24.79
N PHE A 229 -12.43 38.86 24.81
CA PHE A 229 -11.62 38.14 23.81
C PHE A 229 -12.44 37.71 22.59
N TRP A 230 -13.63 37.16 22.80
CA TRP A 230 -14.53 36.68 21.73
C TRP A 230 -15.10 37.77 20.82
N SER A 231 -15.04 39.05 21.24
CA SER A 231 -15.50 40.17 20.40
C SER A 231 -14.65 40.41 19.14
N ASN A 232 -13.46 39.80 19.04
CA ASN A 232 -12.64 39.86 17.83
C ASN A 232 -12.76 38.61 16.95
N LEU A 233 -13.55 37.60 17.37
CA LEU A 233 -13.58 36.29 16.71
C LEU A 233 -14.98 35.94 16.16
N PHE A 234 -16.03 36.67 16.55
CA PHE A 234 -17.38 36.41 16.06
C PHE A 234 -18.04 37.63 15.51
N ASN A 235 -18.26 37.55 14.21
CA ASN A 235 -18.86 38.61 13.47
C ASN A 235 -19.61 38.03 12.23
N SER A 236 -20.95 37.92 12.31
CA SER A 236 -21.89 37.19 11.43
C SER A 236 -22.42 37.81 10.10
N VAL A 237 -22.68 36.90 9.14
CA VAL A 237 -23.59 36.94 7.97
C VAL A 237 -24.66 38.05 7.89
N SER A 238 -24.68 38.81 6.78
CA SER A 238 -25.76 39.72 6.38
C SER A 238 -26.63 39.18 5.23
N CYS A 239 -27.95 39.35 5.34
CA CYS A 239 -28.92 39.04 4.28
C CYS A 239 -28.64 39.84 3.00
N THR A 240 -28.37 39.17 1.87
CA THR A 240 -28.42 39.83 0.56
C THR A 240 -29.82 39.74 -0.07
N ILE A 241 -30.52 40.87 -0.03
CA ILE A 241 -31.84 41.11 -0.63
C ILE A 241 -31.66 41.61 -2.07
N THR A 242 -32.25 40.91 -3.05
CA THR A 242 -32.60 41.56 -4.33
C THR A 242 -34.02 42.13 -4.23
N ARG A 243 -34.11 43.44 -3.96
CA ARG A 243 -35.29 44.33 -4.02
C ARG A 243 -36.41 44.15 -2.98
N GLY A 244 -36.15 44.71 -1.79
CA GLY A 244 -37.06 45.60 -1.06
C GLY A 244 -38.28 45.00 -0.37
N TYR A 245 -38.09 44.37 0.80
CA TYR A 245 -39.04 44.25 1.92
C TYR A 245 -38.24 44.12 3.24
N TRP A 246 -38.83 44.54 4.36
CA TRP A 246 -38.24 44.46 5.71
C TRP A 246 -38.46 43.05 6.30
N CYS A 247 -37.47 42.53 7.04
CA CYS A 247 -37.55 41.24 7.73
C CYS A 247 -38.25 41.42 9.09
N ASP A 248 -39.45 40.84 9.26
CA ASP A 248 -40.21 40.86 10.53
C ASP A 248 -40.33 39.45 11.17
N GLU A 249 -39.65 38.43 10.63
CA GLU A 249 -39.60 37.08 11.23
C GLU A 249 -38.14 36.60 11.30
N PRO A 250 -37.70 36.00 12.42
CA PRO A 250 -36.37 35.38 12.50
C PRO A 250 -36.31 34.27 11.45
N PRO A 251 -35.22 34.15 10.68
CA PRO A 251 -35.10 33.08 9.70
C PRO A 251 -35.14 31.73 10.45
N GLU A 252 -35.99 30.81 10.00
CA GLU A 252 -35.72 29.39 10.20
C GLU A 252 -34.43 29.11 9.43
N VAL A 253 -33.30 29.07 10.13
CA VAL A 253 -32.02 28.67 9.57
C VAL A 253 -32.11 27.17 9.30
N VAL A 254 -32.30 26.82 8.03
CA VAL A 254 -32.18 25.43 7.56
C VAL A 254 -30.69 25.25 7.23
N PRO A 255 -29.93 24.48 8.01
CA PRO A 255 -28.47 24.45 7.90
C PRO A 255 -28.04 23.51 6.79
N ASN A 256 -28.20 23.95 5.53
CA ASN A 256 -27.58 23.30 4.39
C ASN A 256 -26.71 24.35 3.68
N HIS A 257 -25.40 24.31 3.92
CA HIS A 257 -24.45 25.08 3.12
C HIS A 257 -23.81 24.13 2.11
N GLN A 258 -24.12 24.33 0.82
CA GLN A 258 -23.46 23.64 -0.28
C GLN A 258 -22.39 24.58 -0.83
N THR A 259 -21.15 24.12 -0.92
CA THR A 259 -20.11 24.81 -1.69
C THR A 259 -19.74 23.96 -2.90
N THR A 260 -19.69 24.59 -4.06
CA THR A 260 -19.30 23.95 -5.31
C THR A 260 -18.18 24.78 -5.91
N ASP A 261 -17.00 24.18 -5.99
CA ASP A 261 -15.83 24.80 -6.60
C ASP A 261 -15.41 23.96 -7.81
N GLN A 262 -15.20 24.64 -8.95
CA GLN A 262 -14.72 24.00 -10.18
C GLN A 262 -13.22 24.25 -10.31
N PHE A 263 -12.45 23.19 -10.52
CA PHE A 263 -11.01 23.27 -10.70
C PHE A 263 -10.63 22.91 -12.14
N ASP A 264 -9.68 23.66 -12.70
CA ASP A 264 -9.20 23.44 -14.07
C ASP A 264 -8.10 22.38 -14.08
N ALA A 265 -8.14 21.43 -15.02
CA ALA A 265 -7.23 20.28 -15.10
C ALA A 265 -5.74 20.62 -15.00
N GLY A 266 -5.37 21.81 -15.50
CA GLY A 266 -4.00 22.29 -15.52
C GLY A 266 -3.40 22.59 -14.15
N GLU A 267 -4.22 22.66 -13.09
CA GLU A 267 -3.75 22.86 -11.71
C GLU A 267 -3.31 21.55 -11.03
N PHE A 268 -3.76 20.38 -11.51
CA PHE A 268 -3.46 19.08 -10.90
C PHE A 268 -2.24 18.38 -11.53
N TYR A 269 -1.99 18.58 -12.83
CA TYR A 269 -0.97 17.80 -13.54
C TYR A 269 0.46 18.14 -13.10
N GLY A 270 1.08 17.24 -12.33
CA GLY A 270 2.46 17.37 -11.84
C GLY A 270 2.63 18.31 -10.65
N ALA A 271 1.55 18.64 -9.93
CA ALA A 271 1.64 19.32 -8.65
C ALA A 271 2.14 18.30 -7.60
N PRO A 272 3.31 18.54 -6.96
CA PRO A 272 3.81 17.64 -5.92
C PRO A 272 3.05 17.78 -4.59
N ASP A 273 2.16 18.76 -4.49
CA ASP A 273 1.44 19.12 -3.27
C ASP A 273 -0.09 18.96 -3.49
N PRO A 274 -0.85 18.50 -2.47
CA PRO A 274 -2.31 18.40 -2.54
C PRO A 274 -2.98 19.73 -2.91
N VAL A 275 -4.11 19.66 -3.61
CA VAL A 275 -4.93 20.84 -3.91
C VAL A 275 -5.76 21.19 -2.68
N GLU A 276 -5.62 22.42 -2.21
CA GLU A 276 -6.34 22.91 -1.02
C GLU A 276 -7.62 23.66 -1.41
N VAL A 277 -8.76 23.20 -0.88
CA VAL A 277 -10.05 23.89 -0.93
C VAL A 277 -10.34 24.44 0.45
N ASN A 278 -10.47 25.76 0.56
CA ASN A 278 -10.78 26.39 1.83
C ASN A 278 -12.28 26.25 2.09
N LEU A 279 -12.66 25.42 3.07
CA LEU A 279 -14.05 25.17 3.43
C LEU A 279 -14.65 26.34 4.22
N SER A 280 -13.81 27.18 4.83
CA SER A 280 -14.24 28.37 5.54
C SER A 280 -13.65 29.64 4.92
N THR A 281 -14.50 30.47 4.33
CA THR A 281 -14.28 31.91 4.22
C THR A 281 -15.29 32.61 5.11
N ILE A 282 -15.25 32.32 6.42
CA ILE A 282 -15.94 33.21 7.35
C ILE A 282 -15.01 34.40 7.55
N ASP A 283 -15.27 35.46 6.78
CA ASP A 283 -14.62 36.76 6.96
C ASP A 283 -15.23 37.42 8.21
N PHE A 284 -14.57 37.21 9.35
CA PHE A 284 -15.00 37.74 10.66
C PHE A 284 -14.77 39.25 10.80
N ASP A 285 -14.31 39.94 9.75
CA ASP A 285 -14.09 41.39 9.80
C ASP A 285 -15.40 42.21 9.66
N ASP A 286 -16.54 41.57 9.34
CA ASP A 286 -17.74 42.25 8.83
C ASP A 286 -18.96 42.32 9.79
N VAL A 287 -18.79 42.20 11.11
CA VAL A 287 -19.88 42.55 12.04
C VAL A 287 -19.59 43.65 13.01
N GLU A 288 -20.57 44.53 13.01
CA GLU A 288 -20.71 45.62 13.92
C GLU A 288 -21.72 45.19 14.99
N GLU A 289 -21.23 45.06 16.23
CA GLU A 289 -21.95 45.20 17.50
C GLU A 289 -23.43 44.73 17.49
N ALA A 290 -23.66 43.41 17.61
CA ALA A 290 -24.96 42.91 18.03
C ALA A 290 -25.06 42.95 19.57
N ASP A 291 -26.03 43.69 20.12
CA ASP A 291 -26.35 43.78 21.57
C ASP A 291 -26.95 42.46 22.14
N GLN A 292 -26.46 41.28 21.75
CA GLN A 292 -26.96 40.00 22.26
C GLN A 292 -26.03 39.43 23.34
N ASP A 293 -26.62 39.10 24.50
CA ASP A 293 -25.91 38.60 25.69
C ASP A 293 -25.44 37.13 25.56
N THR A 294 -25.78 36.46 24.46
CA THR A 294 -25.40 35.07 24.16
C THR A 294 -25.01 34.95 22.69
N VAL A 295 -23.83 34.39 22.44
CA VAL A 295 -23.39 33.96 21.10
C VAL A 295 -23.41 32.44 21.12
N GLU A 296 -24.30 31.86 20.30
CA GLU A 296 -24.29 30.42 20.04
C GLU A 296 -23.09 30.14 19.11
N ILE A 297 -22.09 29.44 19.64
CA ILE A 297 -20.96 28.95 18.85
C ILE A 297 -21.31 27.55 18.36
N TRP A 298 -21.17 27.35 17.05
CA TRP A 298 -21.52 26.12 16.36
C TRP A 298 -20.24 25.30 16.22
N GLY A 299 -20.15 24.18 16.94
CA GLY A 299 -19.02 23.25 16.86
C GLY A 299 -19.53 21.82 16.90
N GLY A 300 -19.43 21.11 15.78
CA GLY A 300 -19.83 19.71 15.66
C GLY A 300 -18.76 18.89 14.96
N THR A 301 -18.84 17.57 15.11
CA THR A 301 -18.17 16.63 14.18
C THR A 301 -18.92 16.69 12.85
N TYR A 302 -18.24 17.11 11.79
CA TYR A 302 -18.84 17.20 10.46
C TYR A 302 -18.58 15.90 9.71
N ASP A 303 -19.67 15.26 9.32
CA ASP A 303 -19.65 14.33 8.19
C ASP A 303 -19.71 15.21 6.94
N LEU A 304 -18.64 15.23 6.16
CA LEU A 304 -18.58 15.96 4.89
C LEU A 304 -18.78 14.98 3.75
N ASP A 305 -19.91 15.05 3.09
CA ASP A 305 -20.19 14.32 1.86
C ASP A 305 -19.48 15.05 0.72
N VAL A 306 -18.43 14.42 0.19
CA VAL A 306 -17.68 14.94 -0.95
C VAL A 306 -18.08 14.15 -2.18
N GLU A 307 -18.61 14.83 -3.19
CA GLU A 307 -18.86 14.29 -4.52
C GLU A 307 -17.84 14.87 -5.50
N VAL A 308 -17.22 14.01 -6.30
CA VAL A 308 -16.25 14.40 -7.32
C VAL A 308 -16.67 13.83 -8.66
N GLU A 309 -16.76 14.69 -9.66
CA GLU A 309 -17.05 14.32 -11.06
C GLU A 309 -15.81 14.63 -11.92
N GLY A 310 -15.42 13.72 -12.81
CA GLY A 310 -14.26 13.92 -13.68
C GLY A 310 -14.36 13.16 -14.99
N SER A 311 -13.57 13.56 -15.99
CA SER A 311 -13.67 12.94 -17.32
C SER A 311 -13.11 11.51 -17.42
N GLY A 312 -12.47 11.00 -16.37
CA GLY A 312 -11.90 9.66 -16.32
C GLY A 312 -12.29 8.80 -15.11
N PHE A 313 -13.33 9.16 -14.36
CA PHE A 313 -13.96 8.30 -13.34
C PHE A 313 -15.47 8.56 -13.29
N GLU A 314 -16.28 7.53 -13.01
CA GLU A 314 -17.72 7.72 -12.75
C GLU A 314 -17.91 8.50 -11.44
N ASN A 315 -19.00 9.26 -11.28
CA ASN A 315 -19.24 10.09 -10.09
C ASN A 315 -18.83 9.39 -8.79
N CYS A 316 -17.88 10.01 -8.11
CA CYS A 316 -17.27 9.52 -6.89
C CYS A 316 -17.93 10.21 -5.73
N SER A 317 -18.31 9.47 -4.69
CA SER A 317 -18.82 10.11 -3.48
C SER A 317 -18.38 9.36 -2.24
N GLY A 318 -18.07 10.10 -1.19
CA GLY A 318 -17.68 9.53 0.09
C GLY A 318 -17.84 10.54 1.22
N THR A 319 -17.99 10.03 2.44
CA THR A 319 -18.19 10.85 3.63
C THR A 319 -16.90 10.92 4.44
N VAL A 320 -16.33 12.11 4.58
CA VAL A 320 -15.17 12.36 5.45
C VAL A 320 -15.68 12.55 6.87
N THR A 321 -15.40 11.59 7.74
CA THR A 321 -15.91 11.54 9.13
C THR A 321 -14.86 11.94 10.16
N HIS A 322 -13.57 11.93 9.79
CA HIS A 322 -12.44 12.23 10.66
C HIS A 322 -11.52 13.24 10.00
N SER A 323 -11.07 14.23 10.78
CA SER A 323 -10.06 15.18 10.31
C SER A 323 -8.66 14.57 10.36
N ASN A 324 -7.83 14.98 9.42
CA ASN A 324 -6.44 14.59 9.18
C ASN A 324 -6.24 13.16 8.63
N ASP A 325 -7.30 12.37 8.52
CA ASP A 325 -7.26 11.05 7.89
C ASP A 325 -7.66 11.18 6.40
N TRP A 326 -6.89 10.54 5.53
CA TRP A 326 -7.26 10.41 4.12
C TRP A 326 -8.44 9.46 3.99
N THR A 327 -9.49 9.93 3.33
CA THR A 327 -10.64 9.15 2.90
C THR A 327 -10.57 9.02 1.39
N GLU A 328 -10.52 7.79 0.91
CA GLU A 328 -10.60 7.51 -0.51
C GLU A 328 -12.03 7.72 -1.00
N LEU A 329 -12.21 8.55 -2.03
CA LEU A 329 -13.51 8.75 -2.68
C LEU A 329 -13.66 7.86 -3.90
N CYS A 330 -12.56 7.66 -4.60
CA CYS A 330 -12.55 6.98 -5.88
C CYS A 330 -11.18 6.57 -6.33
N GLY A 331 -11.23 5.70 -7.33
CA GLY A 331 -10.08 5.00 -7.81
C GLY A 331 -9.74 3.86 -6.86
N PRO A 332 -8.66 3.19 -7.19
CA PRO A 332 -8.26 2.00 -6.49
C PRO A 332 -7.40 2.30 -5.28
N ASP A 333 -7.49 1.45 -4.25
CA ASP A 333 -6.92 1.66 -2.92
C ASP A 333 -5.48 2.21 -2.96
N LEU A 334 -5.38 3.54 -2.94
CA LEU A 334 -4.11 4.26 -2.98
C LEU A 334 -3.39 4.22 -1.63
N THR A 335 -3.98 3.54 -0.63
CA THR A 335 -3.42 3.45 0.72
C THR A 335 -2.43 2.32 0.88
N LEU A 336 -2.06 1.64 -0.20
CA LEU A 336 -0.95 0.69 -0.17
C LEU A 336 0.37 1.43 0.11
N ASP A 337 0.64 1.62 1.41
CA ASP A 337 1.99 1.76 1.99
C ASP A 337 2.93 0.63 1.50
N ALA A 338 2.39 -0.41 0.86
CA ALA A 338 3.10 -1.52 0.24
C ALA A 338 4.04 -1.10 -0.91
N PHE A 339 3.77 0.00 -1.61
CA PHE A 339 4.70 0.52 -2.64
C PHE A 339 6.00 1.02 -2.02
N ASP A 340 5.94 1.55 -0.80
CA ASP A 340 7.09 2.14 -0.12
C ASP A 340 7.94 1.13 0.65
N ASP A 341 7.55 -0.14 0.74
CA ASP A 341 8.33 -1.16 1.42
C ASP A 341 9.39 -1.75 0.46
N PRO A 342 10.66 -1.29 0.53
CA PRO A 342 11.62 -1.41 -0.57
C PRO A 342 12.26 -2.79 -0.65
N HIS A 343 11.70 -3.80 0.03
CA HIS A 343 12.45 -5.02 0.28
C HIS A 343 12.39 -6.04 -0.85
N TRP A 344 11.45 -5.93 -1.81
CA TRP A 344 11.30 -6.89 -2.92
C TRP A 344 11.36 -6.27 -4.35
N HIS A 345 11.58 -4.96 -4.47
CA HIS A 345 11.73 -4.29 -5.77
C HIS A 345 12.81 -3.20 -5.76
N ASP A 346 13.21 -2.73 -6.94
CA ASP A 346 14.12 -1.61 -7.13
C ASP A 346 13.42 -0.50 -7.93
N ASP A 347 13.29 0.70 -7.35
CA ASP A 347 12.76 1.87 -8.09
C ASP A 347 13.87 2.55 -8.89
N ARG A 348 13.62 2.75 -10.18
CA ARG A 348 14.54 3.48 -11.07
C ARG A 348 13.80 4.55 -11.86
N GLY A 349 13.36 5.59 -11.16
CA GLY A 349 12.76 6.76 -11.78
C GLY A 349 11.28 6.59 -12.06
N GLY A 350 10.54 6.05 -11.08
CA GLY A 350 9.09 5.81 -11.16
C GLY A 350 8.75 4.51 -11.88
N VAL A 351 9.70 3.57 -11.94
CA VAL A 351 9.49 2.23 -12.51
C VAL A 351 10.04 1.23 -11.52
N HIS A 352 9.16 0.36 -11.02
CA HIS A 352 9.50 -0.68 -10.07
C HIS A 352 9.94 -1.92 -10.83
N TYR A 353 11.15 -2.39 -10.57
CA TYR A 353 11.66 -3.64 -11.14
C TYR A 353 11.52 -4.76 -10.11
N VAL A 354 10.70 -5.77 -10.43
CA VAL A 354 10.52 -6.97 -9.61
C VAL A 354 11.10 -8.18 -10.32
N THR A 355 11.85 -9.03 -9.61
CA THR A 355 12.28 -10.34 -10.12
C THR A 355 11.48 -11.46 -9.49
N LEU A 356 10.71 -12.17 -10.30
CA LEU A 356 9.92 -13.34 -9.92
C LEU A 356 10.72 -14.61 -10.26
N VAL A 357 10.66 -15.62 -9.40
CA VAL A 357 11.38 -16.89 -9.55
C VAL A 357 10.44 -18.06 -9.33
N GLU A 358 10.47 -19.03 -10.24
CA GLU A 358 9.80 -20.33 -10.15
C GLU A 358 10.86 -21.44 -10.18
N VAL A 359 10.70 -22.48 -9.36
CA VAL A 359 11.63 -23.63 -9.21
C VAL A 359 10.96 -24.99 -9.23
#